data_AF-E2AV81-F1
#
_entry.id   AF-E2AV81-F1
#
_cell.length_a   1.000
_cell.length_b   1.000
_cell.length_c   1.000
_cell.angle_alpha   90.00
_cell.angle_beta   90.00
_cell.angle_gamma   90.00
#
_symmetry.space_group_name_H-M   'P 1'
#
loop_
_entity.id
_entity.type
_entity.pdbx_description
1 polymer ?
#
loop_
_entity_poly.entity_id
_entity_poly.type
_entity_poly.pdbx_seq_one_letter_code
_entity_poly.pdbx_strand_id
1 'polypeptide(L)'
;MSGSAYSNSEGSLESIICHASQDESRNETQKQPWSKEEIEVALSKLPEGETALCVIPTLHGDALQKVLEEFQSVTINKSEDRKHSTSLPTDEIKQKTTVVDENRAANITIRGQLLAKWPNTCLLISSWLGHVEIVKALLEKGVPVSTRDNDGSNSEGSLESIICHASQDESRNETQKQPWSKEEIEVALSKLPEGETALCVIPTLHGDALQKVLEEFQSVTINKSEDRKHSTSLPTDEIKQKTTVVDENRAANITIRGQLLAKWPNTCLLISSWLGHVEIVKALLEKGVPVSTRDNDGRTPLHLAACTMSTKIVKELLKHGADPRKWDFEKKYTPLHCAAAAGCVATVTCLIKSGANVNAGRSPLYYAVLNNAVNCVEALLQAGASPNNPQFYGRMPLHVAAILGNVHCIRLLLDHRADVTMETENTKSTPLHLAAENGNAKCTRLLLKAGSKTETKNSSGQTAMHLATVAQSVKTIDMLISADAKVNAEDNEGRTPLHAAVSSARNSSAVVKILIKVCKLKFL
;
A
#
# COMPACT_ATOMS: atom_id res chain seq x y z
N MET A 1 0.32 10.73 41.92
CA MET A 1 -0.12 9.35 41.64
C MET A 1 -0.91 9.38 40.35
N SER A 2 -0.35 8.72 39.35
CA SER A 2 -0.75 8.65 37.95
C SER A 2 -1.70 7.49 37.67
N GLY A 3 -2.56 7.64 36.67
CA GLY A 3 -3.34 6.58 36.00
C GLY A 3 -4.50 7.20 35.22
N SER A 4 -4.37 7.48 33.91
CA SER A 4 -4.48 6.59 32.73
C SER A 4 -5.93 6.23 32.35
N ALA A 5 -6.49 6.94 31.38
CA ALA A 5 -7.53 6.45 30.46
C ALA A 5 -7.71 7.47 29.30
N TYR A 6 -6.81 7.45 28.31
CA TYR A 6 -7.06 8.02 26.98
C TYR A 6 -6.45 7.06 25.96
N SER A 7 -7.28 6.17 25.42
CA SER A 7 -6.98 5.39 24.23
C SER A 7 -8.30 4.97 23.61
N ASN A 8 -8.43 5.25 22.30
CA ASN A 8 -9.49 4.85 21.36
C ASN A 8 -10.57 5.90 21.08
N SER A 9 -10.24 6.87 20.22
CA SER A 9 -11.22 7.49 19.30
C SER A 9 -10.55 8.19 18.11
N GLU A 10 -9.51 7.58 17.52
CA GLU A 10 -9.01 7.96 16.19
C GLU A 10 -9.37 6.85 15.20
N GLY A 11 -10.67 6.55 15.10
CA GLY A 11 -11.19 6.01 13.85
C GLY A 11 -11.07 7.13 12.82
N SER A 12 -10.32 6.89 11.74
CA SER A 12 -9.97 7.91 10.75
C SER A 12 -11.20 8.73 10.35
N LEU A 13 -11.10 10.06 10.45
CA LEU A 13 -12.11 11.02 9.97
C LEU A 13 -12.51 10.75 8.49
N GLU A 14 -11.67 10.05 7.73
CA GLU A 14 -11.95 9.58 6.37
C GLU A 14 -13.08 8.54 6.30
N SER A 15 -13.28 7.74 7.36
CA SER A 15 -14.40 6.78 7.43
C SER A 15 -15.75 7.47 7.68
N ILE A 16 -15.74 8.69 8.22
CA ILE A 16 -16.96 9.46 8.52
C ILE A 16 -17.54 10.08 7.25
N ILE A 17 -16.69 10.53 6.31
CA ILE A 17 -17.12 11.22 5.09
C ILE A 17 -17.59 10.25 4.00
N CYS A 18 -17.00 9.04 3.90
CA CYS A 18 -17.42 8.05 2.90
C CYS A 18 -18.87 7.54 3.07
N HIS A 19 -19.50 7.73 4.23
CA HIS A 19 -20.85 7.22 4.52
C HIS A 19 -21.97 8.28 4.37
N ALA A 20 -21.65 9.56 4.13
CA ALA A 20 -22.65 10.63 4.18
C ALA A 20 -23.25 11.05 2.81
N SER A 21 -22.73 10.54 1.68
CA SER A 21 -23.22 10.91 0.34
C SER A 21 -24.38 10.06 -0.21
N GLN A 22 -25.24 9.50 0.65
CA GLN A 22 -26.44 8.79 0.19
C GLN A 22 -27.67 9.71 0.25
N ASP A 23 -28.27 9.90 -0.93
CA ASP A 23 -29.49 10.64 -1.23
C ASP A 23 -30.56 10.61 -0.11
N GLU A 24 -31.08 11.80 0.23
CA GLU A 24 -32.28 12.01 1.03
C GLU A 24 -33.53 11.53 0.27
N SER A 25 -33.67 10.22 0.04
CA SER A 25 -34.96 9.62 -0.30
C SER A 25 -34.98 8.11 -0.08
N ARG A 26 -35.11 7.66 1.18
CA ARG A 26 -35.94 6.48 1.56
C ARG A 26 -35.89 6.18 3.06
N ASN A 27 -37.10 6.19 3.63
CA ASN A 27 -37.59 5.60 4.87
C ASN A 27 -36.62 4.78 5.74
N GLU A 28 -36.45 5.27 6.96
CA GLU A 28 -36.36 4.57 8.25
C GLU A 28 -36.08 3.05 8.21
N THR A 29 -34.83 2.67 8.53
CA THR A 29 -34.46 1.58 9.48
C THR A 29 -32.95 1.26 9.51
N GLN A 30 -32.08 2.06 8.89
CA GLN A 30 -30.64 2.04 9.20
C GLN A 30 -30.30 3.22 10.09
N LYS A 31 -29.99 2.97 11.36
CA LYS A 31 -29.35 3.98 12.22
C LYS A 31 -28.00 4.31 11.58
N GLN A 32 -27.88 5.51 11.01
CA GLN A 32 -26.58 6.10 10.72
C GLN A 32 -25.75 6.07 12.01
N PRO A 33 -24.46 5.71 11.95
CA PRO A 33 -23.67 5.52 13.16
C PRO A 33 -23.42 6.85 13.89
N TRP A 34 -23.60 7.99 13.23
CA TRP A 34 -23.40 9.35 13.74
C TRP A 34 -24.55 10.26 13.26
N SER A 35 -25.08 11.14 14.11
CA SER A 35 -26.07 12.15 13.72
C SER A 35 -25.41 13.32 12.96
N LYS A 36 -26.21 14.12 12.24
CA LYS A 36 -25.72 15.34 11.56
C LYS A 36 -25.03 16.29 12.55
N GLU A 37 -25.61 16.44 13.73
CA GLU A 37 -25.07 17.26 14.82
C GLU A 37 -23.75 16.68 15.36
N GLU A 38 -23.61 15.35 15.44
CA GLU A 38 -22.37 14.70 15.88
C GLU A 38 -21.22 14.91 14.88
N ILE A 39 -21.52 14.93 13.57
CA ILE A 39 -20.54 15.22 12.51
C ILE A 39 -20.14 16.70 12.52
N GLU A 40 -21.10 17.61 12.64
CA GLU A 40 -20.82 19.06 12.76
C GLU A 40 -19.95 19.36 14.00
N VAL A 41 -20.22 18.71 15.13
CA VAL A 41 -19.41 18.82 16.36
C VAL A 41 -18.01 18.21 16.20
N ALA A 42 -17.84 17.19 15.36
CA ALA A 42 -16.54 16.62 15.06
C ALA A 42 -15.73 17.52 14.13
N LEU A 43 -16.36 18.07 13.09
CA LEU A 43 -15.75 18.99 12.13
C LEU A 43 -15.39 20.34 12.76
N SER A 44 -16.20 20.84 13.72
CA SER A 44 -15.89 22.09 14.44
C SER A 44 -14.64 22.00 15.31
N LYS A 45 -14.24 20.79 15.74
CA LYS A 45 -13.02 20.54 16.53
C LYS A 45 -11.74 20.54 15.69
N LEU A 46 -11.85 20.56 14.36
CA LEU A 46 -10.69 20.72 13.48
C LEU A 46 -10.11 22.15 13.57
N PRO A 47 -8.83 22.34 13.25
CA PRO A 47 -8.25 23.69 13.19
C PRO A 47 -9.02 24.61 12.22
N GLU A 48 -9.56 25.73 12.75
CA GLU A 48 -10.48 26.65 12.05
C GLU A 48 -11.77 25.99 11.51
N GLY A 49 -12.20 24.86 12.10
CA GLY A 49 -13.37 24.10 11.69
C GLY A 49 -14.70 24.86 11.84
N GLU A 50 -14.90 25.58 12.95
CA GLU A 50 -16.08 26.44 13.14
C GLU A 50 -16.16 27.55 12.07
N THR A 51 -15.01 28.18 11.76
CA THR A 51 -14.92 29.24 10.75
C THR A 51 -15.23 28.68 9.37
N ALA A 52 -14.66 27.51 9.03
CA ALA A 52 -14.89 26.86 7.75
C ALA A 52 -16.34 26.37 7.57
N LEU A 53 -16.98 25.83 8.61
CA LEU A 53 -18.40 25.45 8.59
C LEU A 53 -19.33 26.63 8.33
N CYS A 54 -18.98 27.84 8.82
CA CYS A 54 -19.75 29.05 8.54
C CYS A 54 -19.47 29.64 7.15
N VAL A 55 -18.22 29.59 6.68
CA VAL A 55 -17.78 30.31 5.47
C VAL A 55 -18.05 29.52 4.20
N ILE A 56 -17.78 28.21 4.17
CA ILE A 56 -17.88 27.37 2.97
C ILE A 56 -19.29 27.35 2.35
N PRO A 57 -20.40 27.23 3.12
CA PRO A 57 -21.75 27.31 2.56
C PRO A 57 -22.06 28.64 1.85
N THR A 58 -21.36 29.72 2.22
CA THR A 58 -21.58 31.05 1.63
C THR A 58 -20.81 31.27 0.33
N LEU A 59 -19.99 30.30 -0.11
CA LEU A 59 -19.21 30.37 -1.34
C LEU A 59 -19.98 29.76 -2.50
N HIS A 60 -20.65 30.61 -3.29
CA HIS A 60 -21.35 30.23 -4.51
C HIS A 60 -21.25 31.33 -5.57
N GLY A 61 -21.41 30.96 -6.85
CA GLY A 61 -21.41 31.90 -7.99
C GLY A 61 -20.13 32.72 -8.09
N ASP A 62 -20.25 34.01 -8.48
CA ASP A 62 -19.12 34.93 -8.70
C ASP A 62 -18.19 35.09 -7.48
N ALA A 63 -18.71 34.89 -6.26
CA ALA A 63 -17.91 34.98 -5.04
C ALA A 63 -16.96 33.78 -4.91
N LEU A 64 -17.41 32.58 -5.30
CA LEU A 64 -16.59 31.38 -5.30
C LEU A 64 -15.48 31.48 -6.35
N GLN A 65 -15.81 31.91 -7.57
CA GLN A 65 -14.83 32.06 -8.64
C GLN A 65 -13.68 33.00 -8.25
N LYS A 66 -13.98 34.17 -7.66
CA LYS A 66 -12.96 35.12 -7.21
C LYS A 66 -12.10 34.60 -6.06
N VAL A 67 -12.70 33.87 -5.11
CA VAL A 67 -11.95 33.22 -4.02
C VAL A 67 -11.02 32.14 -4.57
N LEU A 68 -11.44 31.40 -5.59
CA LEU A 68 -10.62 30.38 -6.24
C LEU A 68 -9.49 31.00 -7.09
N GLU A 69 -9.74 32.10 -7.81
CA GLU A 69 -8.72 32.85 -8.55
C GLU A 69 -7.65 33.41 -7.61
N GLU A 70 -8.06 33.99 -6.47
CA GLU A 70 -7.12 34.48 -5.46
C GLU A 70 -6.39 33.32 -4.76
N PHE A 71 -7.09 32.24 -4.43
CA PHE A 71 -6.49 31.01 -3.92
C PHE A 71 -5.44 30.46 -4.88
N GLN A 72 -5.67 30.51 -6.21
CA GLN A 72 -4.69 30.12 -7.23
C GLN A 72 -3.38 30.91 -7.16
N SER A 73 -3.41 32.16 -6.69
CA SER A 73 -2.22 33.01 -6.54
C SER A 73 -1.40 32.78 -5.27
N VAL A 74 -1.93 32.07 -4.26
CA VAL A 74 -1.30 31.89 -2.94
C VAL A 74 -0.48 30.59 -2.84
N THR A 75 0.77 30.65 -2.37
CA THR A 75 1.62 29.46 -2.14
C THR A 75 1.16 28.68 -0.89
N ILE A 76 0.94 27.37 -1.02
CA ILE A 76 0.60 26.49 0.12
C ILE A 76 1.85 26.27 0.98
N ASN A 77 1.79 26.70 2.25
CA ASN A 77 2.86 26.46 3.21
C ASN A 77 2.86 24.98 3.64
N LYS A 78 3.83 24.19 3.14
CA LYS A 78 3.99 22.76 3.47
C LYS A 78 4.62 22.48 4.85
N SER A 79 4.66 23.45 5.77
CA SER A 79 5.50 23.32 6.98
C SER A 79 4.99 24.01 8.26
N GLU A 80 3.69 24.02 8.55
CA GLU A 80 3.20 24.47 9.88
C GLU A 80 2.09 23.58 10.46
N ASP A 81 2.32 22.27 10.58
CA ASP A 81 1.54 21.40 11.49
C ASP A 81 2.19 21.25 12.87
N ARG A 82 3.11 22.16 13.25
CA ARG A 82 3.71 22.14 14.59
C ARG A 82 3.76 23.51 15.24
N LYS A 83 2.75 23.71 16.11
CA LYS A 83 2.74 24.54 17.33
C LYS A 83 2.87 26.05 17.11
N HIS A 84 1.78 26.74 17.44
CA HIS A 84 1.60 28.19 17.62
C HIS A 84 1.70 29.03 16.34
N SER A 85 0.58 29.22 15.64
CA SER A 85 0.36 30.41 14.80
C SER A 85 -1.03 30.99 15.06
N THR A 86 -1.11 32.31 15.08
CA THR A 86 -2.25 33.13 15.52
C THR A 86 -3.57 32.76 14.83
N SER A 87 -4.63 32.61 15.65
CA SER A 87 -6.01 32.45 15.21
C SER A 87 -6.43 33.64 14.36
N LEU A 88 -7.18 33.40 13.28
CA LEU A 88 -7.86 34.48 12.56
C LEU A 88 -8.85 35.13 13.55
N PRO A 89 -9.08 36.47 13.50
CA PRO A 89 -10.06 37.09 14.40
C PRO A 89 -11.47 36.59 14.05
N THR A 90 -11.93 35.58 14.80
CA THR A 90 -13.20 34.88 14.60
C THR A 90 -14.42 35.80 14.72
N ASP A 91 -14.29 36.88 15.48
CA ASP A 91 -15.38 37.85 15.68
C ASP A 91 -15.56 38.81 14.50
N GLU A 92 -14.51 39.11 13.72
CA GLU A 92 -14.62 39.93 12.51
C GLU A 92 -15.23 39.17 11.33
N ILE A 93 -15.00 37.85 11.23
CA ILE A 93 -15.52 37.00 10.15
C ILE A 93 -17.02 36.72 10.35
N LYS A 94 -17.46 36.53 11.60
CA LYS A 94 -18.88 36.36 11.96
C LYS A 94 -19.68 37.66 11.83
N GLN A 95 -19.09 38.83 12.05
CA GLN A 95 -19.78 40.12 11.88
C GLN A 95 -19.83 40.61 10.42
N LYS A 96 -18.84 40.29 9.58
CA LYS A 96 -18.83 40.69 8.14
C LYS A 96 -19.64 39.76 7.23
N THR A 97 -20.20 38.66 7.74
CA THR A 97 -21.08 37.75 6.99
C THR A 97 -22.55 38.18 7.03
N THR A 98 -22.93 39.12 7.90
CA THR A 98 -24.28 39.67 8.02
C THR A 98 -24.44 41.09 7.46
N VAL A 99 -23.34 41.77 7.12
CA VAL A 99 -23.36 43.15 6.61
C VAL A 99 -23.00 43.19 5.13
N VAL A 100 -23.97 43.64 4.33
CA VAL A 100 -23.82 43.92 2.91
C VAL A 100 -22.91 45.14 2.73
N ASP A 101 -21.84 44.97 1.95
CA ASP A 101 -21.13 46.03 1.20
C ASP A 101 -19.94 46.85 1.75
N GLU A 102 -19.19 46.43 2.77
CA GLU A 102 -17.90 47.11 3.05
C GLU A 102 -16.68 46.15 3.05
N ASN A 103 -15.86 46.29 2.00
CA ASN A 103 -14.64 45.55 1.64
C ASN A 103 -14.80 44.12 1.08
N ARG A 104 -15.45 44.03 -0.08
CA ARG A 104 -15.55 42.82 -0.92
C ARG A 104 -14.18 42.19 -1.21
N ALA A 105 -13.14 42.99 -1.47
CA ALA A 105 -11.78 42.48 -1.73
C ALA A 105 -11.15 41.83 -0.49
N ALA A 106 -11.17 42.49 0.67
CA ALA A 106 -10.62 41.92 1.91
C ALA A 106 -11.37 40.64 2.35
N ASN A 107 -12.68 40.57 2.09
CA ASN A 107 -13.50 39.39 2.38
C ASN A 107 -13.12 38.21 1.47
N ILE A 108 -12.82 38.44 0.19
CA ILE A 108 -12.32 37.42 -0.75
C ILE A 108 -10.92 36.95 -0.32
N THR A 109 -10.02 37.88 0.04
CA THR A 109 -8.67 37.57 0.50
C THR A 109 -8.67 36.71 1.76
N ILE A 110 -9.48 37.05 2.77
CA ILE A 110 -9.58 36.28 4.02
C ILE A 110 -10.12 34.87 3.75
N ARG A 111 -11.10 34.73 2.85
CA ARG A 111 -11.67 33.42 2.45
C ARG A 111 -10.65 32.58 1.68
N GLY A 112 -9.85 33.20 0.80
CA GLY A 112 -8.75 32.52 0.10
C GLY A 112 -7.62 32.09 1.05
N GLN A 113 -7.30 32.91 2.06
CA GLN A 113 -6.32 32.56 3.10
C GLN A 113 -6.78 31.39 3.98
N LEU A 114 -8.08 31.28 4.26
CA LEU A 114 -8.64 30.13 4.98
C LEU A 114 -8.38 28.81 4.21
N LEU A 115 -8.65 28.80 2.91
CA LEU A 115 -8.37 27.65 2.03
C LEU A 115 -6.87 27.33 1.94
N ALA A 116 -6.01 28.33 1.92
CA ALA A 116 -4.56 28.16 1.80
C ALA A 116 -3.88 27.72 3.10
N LYS A 117 -4.34 28.20 4.26
CA LYS A 117 -3.74 27.92 5.57
C LYS A 117 -4.26 26.62 6.18
N TRP A 118 -5.51 26.24 5.91
CA TRP A 118 -6.15 25.04 6.46
C TRP A 118 -6.79 24.16 5.37
N PRO A 119 -6.02 23.72 4.37
CA PRO A 119 -6.57 23.04 3.20
C PRO A 119 -7.24 21.71 3.56
N ASN A 120 -6.70 20.95 4.53
CA ASN A 120 -7.28 19.68 4.96
C ASN A 120 -8.63 19.86 5.67
N THR A 121 -8.73 20.85 6.58
CA THR A 121 -10.00 21.18 7.25
C THR A 121 -11.05 21.62 6.23
N CYS A 122 -10.67 22.48 5.29
CA CYS A 122 -11.58 22.96 4.24
C CYS A 122 -11.99 21.83 3.29
N LEU A 123 -11.10 20.89 2.99
CA LEU A 123 -11.38 19.73 2.14
C LEU A 123 -12.41 18.80 2.79
N LEU A 124 -12.25 18.48 4.09
CA LEU A 124 -13.18 17.63 4.82
C LEU A 124 -14.58 18.26 4.90
N ILE A 125 -14.65 19.56 5.20
CA ILE A 125 -15.92 20.28 5.35
C ILE A 125 -16.60 20.50 3.99
N SER A 126 -15.86 20.88 2.95
CA SER A 126 -16.42 21.03 1.60
C SER A 126 -16.88 19.70 1.00
N SER A 127 -16.22 18.59 1.35
CA SER A 127 -16.66 17.23 0.98
C SER A 127 -17.95 16.84 1.70
N TRP A 128 -18.06 17.12 3.00
CA TRP A 128 -19.29 16.87 3.77
C TRP A 128 -20.49 17.71 3.30
N LEU A 129 -20.25 18.98 2.93
CA LEU A 129 -21.28 19.88 2.42
C LEU A 129 -21.59 19.71 0.91
N GLY A 130 -20.83 18.89 0.18
CA GLY A 130 -21.03 18.67 -1.26
C GLY A 130 -20.56 19.80 -2.19
N HIS A 131 -19.65 20.68 -1.75
CA HIS A 131 -19.10 21.76 -2.58
C HIS A 131 -17.95 21.27 -3.50
N VAL A 132 -18.32 20.59 -4.59
CA VAL A 132 -17.41 19.92 -5.54
C VAL A 132 -16.33 20.86 -6.12
N GLU A 133 -16.67 22.12 -6.38
CA GLU A 133 -15.72 23.09 -6.96
C GLU A 133 -14.58 23.48 -5.99
N ILE A 134 -14.89 23.58 -4.69
CA ILE A 134 -13.88 23.88 -3.65
C ILE A 134 -12.99 22.65 -3.44
N VAL A 135 -13.59 21.46 -3.39
CA VAL A 135 -12.86 20.18 -3.30
C VAL A 135 -11.88 20.07 -4.47
N LYS A 136 -12.34 20.28 -5.70
CA LYS A 136 -11.51 20.22 -6.90
C LYS A 136 -10.33 21.21 -6.83
N ALA A 137 -10.59 22.46 -6.47
CA ALA A 137 -9.54 23.46 -6.38
C ALA A 137 -8.48 23.17 -5.31
N LEU A 138 -8.89 22.64 -4.14
CA LEU A 138 -7.96 22.22 -3.09
C LEU A 138 -7.09 21.04 -3.53
N LEU A 139 -7.68 20.07 -4.24
CA LEU A 139 -6.95 18.91 -4.77
C LEU A 139 -5.95 19.30 -5.87
N GLU A 140 -6.33 20.19 -6.80
CA GLU A 140 -5.47 20.66 -7.89
C GLU A 140 -4.19 21.36 -7.40
N LYS A 141 -4.22 21.97 -6.20
CA LYS A 141 -3.04 22.62 -5.60
C LYS A 141 -2.10 21.69 -4.83
N GLY A 142 -2.34 20.38 -4.83
CA GLY A 142 -1.45 19.41 -4.21
C GLY A 142 -1.54 19.39 -2.68
N VAL A 143 -2.75 19.67 -2.15
CA VAL A 143 -3.11 19.25 -0.79
C VAL A 143 -3.05 17.73 -0.78
N PRO A 144 -2.23 17.11 0.07
CA PRO A 144 -2.01 15.67 0.02
C PRO A 144 -3.29 14.95 0.45
N VAL A 145 -4.11 14.57 -0.51
CA VAL A 145 -4.98 13.40 -0.39
C VAL A 145 -4.13 12.21 -0.76
N SER A 146 -4.09 11.21 0.12
CA SER A 146 -3.32 10.00 -0.10
C SER A 146 -3.95 9.11 -1.16
N THR A 147 -3.94 9.54 -2.43
CA THR A 147 -4.23 8.68 -3.58
C THR A 147 -3.50 9.22 -4.82
N ARG A 148 -2.64 8.38 -5.41
CA ARG A 148 -1.82 8.65 -6.60
C ARG A 148 -2.64 8.69 -7.90
N ASP A 149 -2.29 9.66 -8.74
CA ASP A 149 -2.17 9.67 -10.21
C ASP A 149 -3.22 8.97 -11.10
N ASN A 150 -3.98 9.76 -11.88
CA ASN A 150 -3.88 9.71 -13.35
C ASN A 150 -4.58 10.90 -14.06
N ASP A 151 -3.88 11.43 -15.07
CA ASP A 151 -4.31 12.44 -16.05
C ASP A 151 -5.31 11.89 -17.09
N GLY A 152 -6.14 12.78 -17.65
CA GLY A 152 -6.48 12.73 -19.08
C GLY A 152 -7.94 12.63 -19.53
N SER A 153 -8.57 13.80 -19.72
CA SER A 153 -9.57 14.16 -20.77
C SER A 153 -11.02 13.63 -20.76
N ASN A 154 -11.91 14.58 -20.43
CA ASN A 154 -13.13 15.03 -21.13
C ASN A 154 -14.25 14.07 -21.60
N SER A 155 -15.41 14.36 -21.01
CA SER A 155 -16.70 14.72 -21.63
C SER A 155 -17.84 13.71 -21.64
N GLU A 156 -18.99 14.27 -21.23
CA GLU A 156 -20.37 13.90 -21.51
C GLU A 156 -21.04 12.76 -20.74
N GLY A 157 -22.00 13.18 -19.91
CA GLY A 157 -23.35 12.62 -20.00
C GLY A 157 -23.72 11.59 -18.95
N SER A 158 -24.39 12.07 -17.88
CA SER A 158 -25.51 11.42 -17.18
C SER A 158 -25.77 9.95 -17.56
N LEU A 159 -25.04 9.00 -16.94
CA LEU A 159 -25.42 7.57 -16.84
C LEU A 159 -24.51 6.73 -15.91
N GLU A 160 -23.97 7.31 -14.83
CA GLU A 160 -23.04 6.62 -13.91
C GLU A 160 -23.61 6.31 -12.52
N SER A 161 -24.89 5.91 -12.44
CA SER A 161 -25.39 5.19 -11.25
C SER A 161 -25.27 3.66 -11.37
N ILE A 162 -24.60 3.13 -12.40
CA ILE A 162 -24.66 1.70 -12.76
C ILE A 162 -23.31 0.97 -12.66
N ILE A 163 -22.25 1.60 -12.15
CA ILE A 163 -20.99 0.86 -11.99
C ILE A 163 -20.36 1.06 -10.63
N CYS A 164 -20.51 0.07 -9.75
CA CYS A 164 -19.55 -0.19 -8.70
C CYS A 164 -18.19 -0.55 -9.33
N HIS A 165 -17.47 0.46 -9.80
CA HIS A 165 -16.06 0.36 -10.18
C HIS A 165 -15.12 0.73 -9.02
N ALA A 166 -15.62 0.90 -7.80
CA ALA A 166 -14.82 1.19 -6.61
C ALA A 166 -13.97 0.01 -6.08
N SER A 167 -13.70 -1.01 -6.89
CA SER A 167 -12.79 -2.11 -6.51
C SER A 167 -11.83 -2.52 -7.62
N GLN A 168 -11.92 -1.94 -8.82
CA GLN A 168 -11.06 -2.33 -9.93
C GLN A 168 -9.66 -1.70 -9.89
N ASP A 169 -9.49 -0.50 -9.31
CA ASP A 169 -8.19 0.18 -9.28
C ASP A 169 -7.23 -0.38 -8.21
N GLU A 170 -7.72 -0.84 -7.06
CA GLU A 170 -6.84 -1.49 -6.06
C GLU A 170 -6.56 -2.96 -6.37
N SER A 171 -7.51 -3.71 -6.98
CA SER A 171 -7.36 -5.15 -7.21
C SER A 171 -6.51 -5.53 -8.42
N ARG A 172 -6.44 -4.68 -9.46
CA ARG A 172 -5.57 -4.92 -10.63
C ARG A 172 -4.09 -4.61 -10.37
N ASN A 173 -3.78 -3.79 -9.37
CA ASN A 173 -2.41 -3.39 -9.00
C ASN A 173 -1.78 -4.25 -7.89
N GLU A 174 -2.39 -5.38 -7.51
CA GLU A 174 -1.83 -6.28 -6.49
C GLU A 174 -0.65 -7.14 -6.96
N THR A 175 -0.31 -7.11 -8.25
CA THR A 175 0.78 -7.91 -8.80
C THR A 175 2.15 -7.31 -8.43
N GLN A 176 2.99 -8.13 -7.79
CA GLN A 176 4.40 -7.84 -7.45
C GLN A 176 4.65 -6.85 -6.32
N LYS A 177 4.04 -7.06 -5.15
CA LYS A 177 4.31 -6.25 -3.95
C LYS A 177 5.49 -6.83 -3.16
N GLN A 178 6.66 -6.20 -3.30
CA GLN A 178 7.76 -6.36 -2.33
C GLN A 178 7.42 -5.64 -1.01
N PRO A 179 8.00 -6.04 0.13
CA PRO A 179 7.84 -5.34 1.40
C PRO A 179 8.19 -3.85 1.35
N TRP A 180 9.23 -3.53 0.57
CA TRP A 180 9.72 -2.18 0.29
C TRP A 180 10.09 -2.05 -1.18
N SER A 181 9.96 -0.85 -1.73
CA SER A 181 10.47 -0.55 -3.08
C SER A 181 11.99 -0.41 -3.08
N LYS A 182 12.60 -0.53 -4.26
CA LYS A 182 14.04 -0.30 -4.44
C LYS A 182 14.43 1.11 -3.99
N GLU A 183 13.63 2.10 -4.38
CA GLU A 183 13.82 3.51 -4.07
C GLU A 183 13.69 3.78 -2.57
N GLU A 184 12.72 3.17 -1.90
CA GLU A 184 12.55 3.29 -0.44
C GLU A 184 13.78 2.77 0.32
N ILE A 185 14.33 1.63 -0.12
CA ILE A 185 15.54 1.07 0.47
C ILE A 185 16.74 1.98 0.18
N GLU A 186 16.95 2.40 -1.06
CA GLU A 186 18.09 3.25 -1.44
C GLU A 186 18.07 4.61 -0.74
N VAL A 187 16.90 5.26 -0.60
CA VAL A 187 16.75 6.53 0.13
C VAL A 187 17.03 6.36 1.62
N ALA A 188 16.61 5.25 2.21
CA ALA A 188 16.88 5.01 3.62
C ALA A 188 18.36 4.67 3.88
N LEU A 189 19.00 3.92 2.97
CA LEU A 189 20.43 3.63 3.02
C LEU A 189 21.28 4.89 2.76
N SER A 190 20.85 5.79 1.88
CA SER A 190 21.57 7.04 1.60
C SER A 190 21.62 7.99 2.81
N LYS A 191 20.57 7.95 3.66
CA LYS A 191 20.49 8.70 4.92
C LYS A 191 21.39 8.17 6.05
N LEU A 192 22.04 7.02 5.86
CA LEU A 192 23.02 6.52 6.82
C LEU A 192 24.33 7.32 6.73
N PRO A 193 25.18 7.32 7.77
CA PRO A 193 26.48 7.95 7.70
C PRO A 193 27.33 7.40 6.54
N GLU A 194 27.76 8.29 5.64
CA GLU A 194 28.43 7.99 4.36
C GLU A 194 27.65 7.01 3.45
N GLY A 195 26.31 6.98 3.58
CA GLY A 195 25.43 6.11 2.81
C GLY A 195 25.44 6.37 1.31
N GLU A 196 25.35 7.64 0.90
CA GLU A 196 25.44 8.06 -0.52
C GLU A 196 26.77 7.65 -1.15
N THR A 197 27.88 7.96 -0.47
CA THR A 197 29.23 7.58 -0.88
C THR A 197 29.33 6.07 -1.03
N ALA A 198 28.85 5.30 -0.04
CA ALA A 198 28.90 3.84 -0.07
C ALA A 198 28.03 3.22 -1.17
N LEU A 199 26.83 3.76 -1.42
CA LEU A 199 25.96 3.34 -2.53
C LEU A 199 26.62 3.58 -3.89
N CYS A 200 27.43 4.64 -4.03
CA CYS A 200 28.16 4.93 -5.26
C CYS A 200 29.42 4.06 -5.40
N VAL A 201 30.17 3.88 -4.31
CA VAL A 201 31.49 3.26 -4.32
C VAL A 201 31.43 1.73 -4.35
N ILE A 202 30.60 1.11 -3.52
CA ILE A 202 30.56 -0.36 -3.38
C ILE A 202 30.29 -1.08 -4.72
N PRO A 203 29.37 -0.64 -5.59
CA PRO A 203 29.17 -1.24 -6.91
C PRO A 203 30.43 -1.26 -7.79
N THR A 204 31.36 -0.32 -7.59
CA THR A 204 32.61 -0.22 -8.37
C THR A 204 33.71 -1.17 -7.89
N LEU A 205 33.49 -1.86 -6.77
CA LEU A 205 34.46 -2.79 -6.18
C LEU A 205 34.29 -4.18 -6.78
N HIS A 206 35.03 -4.47 -7.85
CA HIS A 206 35.11 -5.78 -8.48
C HIS A 206 36.54 -6.13 -8.92
N GLY A 207 36.83 -7.43 -9.08
CA GLY A 207 38.15 -7.92 -9.53
C GLY A 207 39.31 -7.43 -8.66
N ASP A 208 40.41 -7.03 -9.29
CA ASP A 208 41.63 -6.56 -8.61
C ASP A 208 41.37 -5.38 -7.65
N ALA A 209 40.42 -4.51 -7.98
CA ALA A 209 40.08 -3.36 -7.13
C ALA A 209 39.44 -3.80 -5.81
N LEU A 210 38.56 -4.81 -5.85
CA LEU A 210 37.98 -5.40 -4.65
C LEU A 210 39.05 -6.11 -3.83
N GLN A 211 39.90 -6.92 -4.47
CA GLN A 211 40.95 -7.67 -3.77
C GLN A 211 41.89 -6.75 -2.99
N LYS A 212 42.38 -5.67 -3.62
CA LYS A 212 43.25 -4.68 -2.95
C LYS A 212 42.56 -4.01 -1.76
N VAL A 213 41.30 -3.58 -1.93
CA VAL A 213 40.53 -2.97 -0.84
C VAL A 213 40.33 -3.94 0.32
N LEU A 214 40.10 -5.23 0.04
CA LEU A 214 39.96 -6.26 1.08
C LEU A 214 41.30 -6.57 1.78
N GLU A 215 42.41 -6.64 1.05
CA GLU A 215 43.76 -6.82 1.62
C GLU A 215 44.13 -5.65 2.54
N GLU A 216 43.88 -4.42 2.12
CA GLU A 216 44.04 -3.23 2.96
C GLU A 216 43.14 -3.28 4.18
N PHE A 217 41.86 -3.61 4.01
CA PHE A 217 40.90 -3.71 5.11
C PHE A 217 41.27 -4.80 6.12
N GLN A 218 41.91 -5.90 5.69
CA GLN A 218 42.44 -6.93 6.58
C GLN A 218 43.54 -6.39 7.52
N SER A 219 44.34 -5.41 7.08
CA SER A 219 45.36 -4.78 7.92
C SER A 219 44.81 -3.74 8.91
N VAL A 220 43.62 -3.20 8.67
CA VAL A 220 43.05 -2.10 9.47
C VAL A 220 42.28 -2.64 10.68
N THR A 221 42.49 -2.03 11.85
CA THR A 221 41.69 -2.29 13.05
C THR A 221 40.38 -1.50 12.98
N ILE A 222 39.24 -2.16 13.15
CA ILE A 222 37.95 -1.46 13.24
C ILE A 222 37.95 -0.64 14.53
N ASN A 223 37.84 0.68 14.41
CA ASN A 223 37.73 1.57 15.55
C ASN A 223 36.39 1.30 16.27
N LYS A 224 36.45 0.56 17.38
CA LYS A 224 35.31 0.38 18.28
C LYS A 224 35.16 1.62 19.15
N SER A 225 34.54 2.69 18.67
CA SER A 225 33.97 3.71 19.57
C SER A 225 33.11 4.75 18.86
N GLU A 226 31.86 4.82 19.35
CA GLU A 226 31.06 6.01 19.62
C GLU A 226 30.48 6.81 18.44
N ASP A 227 29.14 6.94 18.49
CA ASP A 227 28.34 8.00 17.91
C ASP A 227 28.98 9.39 18.13
N ARG A 228 29.91 9.79 17.26
CA ARG A 228 30.37 11.17 17.20
C ARG A 228 29.74 11.85 16.01
N LYS A 229 28.83 12.78 16.32
CA LYS A 229 28.42 13.89 15.46
C LYS A 229 29.66 14.68 15.04
N HIS A 230 30.33 14.26 13.97
CA HIS A 230 31.27 15.10 13.26
C HIS A 230 31.04 14.95 11.75
N SER A 231 30.42 15.99 11.18
CA SER A 231 30.42 16.25 9.74
C SER A 231 31.86 16.46 9.28
N THR A 232 32.48 15.40 8.77
CA THR A 232 33.57 15.52 7.80
C THR A 232 33.18 14.65 6.63
N SER A 233 32.43 15.24 5.71
CA SER A 233 32.09 14.66 4.41
C SER A 233 33.37 14.33 3.66
N LEU A 234 33.46 13.12 3.12
CA LEU A 234 34.46 12.80 2.10
C LEU A 234 34.21 13.70 0.87
N PRO A 235 35.26 14.18 0.16
CA PRO A 235 35.07 15.08 -0.99
C PRO A 235 34.25 14.38 -2.09
N THR A 236 33.00 14.83 -2.28
CA THR A 236 32.05 14.29 -3.27
C THR A 236 32.29 14.81 -4.68
N ASP A 237 33.11 15.84 -4.85
CA ASP A 237 33.27 16.55 -6.13
C ASP A 237 34.28 15.90 -7.10
N GLU A 238 35.14 14.98 -6.66
CA GLU A 238 36.15 14.36 -7.54
C GLU A 238 35.62 13.16 -8.35
N ILE A 239 34.46 12.60 -8.01
CA ILE A 239 33.95 11.39 -8.70
C ILE A 239 33.24 11.74 -10.02
N LYS A 240 32.92 13.02 -10.26
CA LYS A 240 32.22 13.48 -11.48
C LYS A 240 33.14 13.94 -12.62
N GLN A 241 34.47 13.99 -12.44
CA GLN A 241 35.36 14.49 -13.49
C GLN A 241 36.46 13.49 -13.89
N LYS A 242 36.25 12.92 -15.08
CA LYS A 242 37.21 12.74 -16.18
C LYS A 242 38.53 11.98 -15.93
N THR A 243 38.65 10.89 -16.68
CA THR A 243 39.88 10.30 -17.22
C THR A 243 41.02 11.31 -17.41
N THR A 244 42.13 11.10 -16.69
CA THR A 244 43.56 11.12 -17.09
C THR A 244 44.45 11.56 -15.92
N VAL A 245 44.89 10.62 -15.07
CA VAL A 245 46.21 10.47 -14.40
C VAL A 245 46.07 9.15 -13.61
N VAL A 246 46.71 8.07 -14.08
CA VAL A 246 46.21 6.70 -13.82
C VAL A 246 46.80 6.03 -12.56
N ASP A 247 47.92 6.49 -12.01
CA ASP A 247 48.64 5.72 -10.96
C ASP A 247 48.60 6.34 -9.56
N GLU A 248 48.75 7.66 -9.41
CA GLU A 248 48.69 8.33 -8.09
C GLU A 248 47.23 8.49 -7.59
N ASN A 249 46.29 8.79 -8.48
CA ASN A 249 44.86 8.87 -8.16
C ASN A 249 44.25 7.49 -7.85
N ARG A 250 44.86 6.40 -8.32
CA ARG A 250 44.36 5.05 -8.05
C ARG A 250 44.63 4.63 -6.60
N ALA A 251 45.82 4.91 -6.08
CA ALA A 251 46.17 4.61 -4.68
C ALA A 251 45.36 5.46 -3.69
N ALA A 252 45.16 6.77 -3.97
CA ALA A 252 44.32 7.63 -3.14
C ALA A 252 42.85 7.21 -3.16
N ASN A 253 42.30 6.87 -4.33
CA ASN A 253 40.92 6.38 -4.46
C ASN A 253 40.72 5.01 -3.79
N ILE A 254 41.69 4.10 -3.88
CA ILE A 254 41.68 2.82 -3.14
C ILE A 254 41.77 3.06 -1.63
N THR A 255 42.63 3.98 -1.17
CA THR A 255 42.75 4.35 0.24
C THR A 255 41.42 4.92 0.78
N ILE A 256 40.73 5.75 0.00
CA ILE A 256 39.39 6.27 0.34
C ILE A 256 38.37 5.12 0.46
N ARG A 257 38.43 4.13 -0.43
CA ARG A 257 37.55 2.93 -0.43
C ARG A 257 37.81 2.01 0.77
N GLY A 258 39.07 1.75 1.11
CA GLY A 258 39.44 0.97 2.30
C GLY A 258 39.07 1.69 3.60
N GLN A 259 39.27 3.01 3.65
CA GLN A 259 38.85 3.84 4.78
C GLN A 259 37.33 3.86 4.98
N LEU A 260 36.54 3.82 3.90
CA LEU A 260 35.09 3.76 3.97
C LEU A 260 34.62 2.52 4.75
N LEU A 261 35.14 1.33 4.41
CA LEU A 261 34.82 0.07 5.09
C LEU A 261 35.24 0.09 6.57
N ALA A 262 36.37 0.72 6.89
CA ALA A 262 36.90 0.79 8.26
C ALA A 262 36.18 1.81 9.15
N LYS A 263 35.80 2.98 8.60
CA LYS A 263 35.15 4.06 9.36
C LYS A 263 33.65 3.83 9.52
N TRP A 264 32.99 3.25 8.51
CA TRP A 264 31.53 3.06 8.49
C TRP A 264 31.11 1.61 8.22
N PRO A 265 31.67 0.62 8.95
CA PRO A 265 31.46 -0.80 8.67
C PRO A 265 29.99 -1.23 8.73
N ASN A 266 29.20 -0.60 9.60
CA ASN A 266 27.77 -0.85 9.75
C ASN A 266 26.98 -0.45 8.49
N THR A 267 27.20 0.77 8.00
CA THR A 267 26.62 1.27 6.74
C THR A 267 27.03 0.38 5.57
N CYS A 268 28.33 0.06 5.49
CA CYS A 268 28.85 -0.81 4.44
C CYS A 268 28.27 -2.23 4.49
N LEU A 269 28.02 -2.80 5.67
CA LEU A 269 27.40 -4.11 5.82
C LEU A 269 25.96 -4.12 5.29
N LEU A 270 25.17 -3.10 5.61
CA LEU A 270 23.80 -2.96 5.11
C LEU A 270 23.78 -2.80 3.58
N ILE A 271 24.60 -1.88 3.05
CA ILE A 271 24.63 -1.59 1.61
C ILE A 271 25.18 -2.77 0.81
N SER A 272 26.27 -3.41 1.25
CA SER A 272 26.80 -4.60 0.57
C SER A 272 25.82 -5.78 0.62
N SER A 273 25.02 -5.90 1.68
CA SER A 273 23.95 -6.91 1.77
C SER A 273 22.79 -6.62 0.81
N TRP A 274 22.40 -5.36 0.66
CA TRP A 274 21.43 -4.93 -0.34
C TRP A 274 21.94 -5.17 -1.76
N LEU A 275 23.14 -4.69 -2.08
CA LEU A 275 23.70 -4.74 -3.43
C LEU A 275 24.21 -6.14 -3.83
N GLY A 276 24.29 -7.10 -2.91
CA GLY A 276 24.68 -8.48 -3.21
C GLY A 276 26.19 -8.76 -3.24
N HIS A 277 27.03 -7.90 -2.63
CA HIS A 277 28.48 -8.06 -2.60
C HIS A 277 28.94 -9.03 -1.49
N VAL A 278 28.95 -10.33 -1.81
CA VAL A 278 29.22 -11.43 -0.87
C VAL A 278 30.57 -11.28 -0.16
N GLU A 279 31.61 -10.92 -0.90
CA GLU A 279 33.00 -10.86 -0.42
C GLU A 279 33.19 -9.73 0.60
N ILE A 280 32.56 -8.58 0.36
CA ILE A 280 32.57 -7.44 1.29
C ILE A 280 31.83 -7.80 2.57
N VAL A 281 30.65 -8.42 2.46
CA VAL A 281 29.90 -8.89 3.64
C VAL A 281 30.74 -9.85 4.46
N LYS A 282 31.39 -10.84 3.84
CA LYS A 282 32.27 -11.79 4.53
C LYS A 282 33.39 -11.09 5.30
N ALA A 283 34.14 -10.21 4.63
CA ALA A 283 35.25 -9.50 5.24
C ALA A 283 34.81 -8.63 6.43
N LEU A 284 33.66 -7.95 6.33
CA LEU A 284 33.09 -7.16 7.42
C LEU A 284 32.69 -8.05 8.61
N LEU A 285 32.03 -9.19 8.37
CA LEU A 285 31.61 -10.11 9.43
C LEU A 285 32.81 -10.79 10.11
N GLU A 286 33.85 -11.17 9.37
CA GLU A 286 35.10 -11.75 9.91
C GLU A 286 35.83 -10.77 10.83
N LYS A 287 35.72 -9.46 10.57
CA LYS A 287 36.24 -8.39 11.44
C LYS A 287 35.35 -8.08 12.65
N GLY A 288 34.25 -8.82 12.84
CA GLY A 288 33.38 -8.70 14.00
C GLY A 288 32.41 -7.51 13.94
N VAL A 289 32.08 -7.04 12.73
CA VAL A 289 31.01 -6.05 12.56
C VAL A 289 29.69 -6.65 13.04
N PRO A 290 28.90 -5.93 13.87
CA PRO A 290 27.65 -6.47 14.40
C PRO A 290 26.68 -6.89 13.29
N VAL A 291 26.36 -8.18 13.24
CA VAL A 291 25.39 -8.74 12.28
C VAL A 291 23.96 -8.21 12.51
N SER A 292 23.70 -7.67 13.70
CA SER A 292 22.43 -7.08 14.13
C SER A 292 22.29 -5.60 13.80
N THR A 293 23.22 -5.00 13.05
CA THR A 293 23.13 -3.62 12.55
C THR A 293 21.81 -3.37 11.84
N ARG A 294 21.31 -2.13 11.87
CA ARG A 294 20.01 -1.76 11.31
C ARG A 294 20.09 -0.40 10.64
N ASP A 295 19.29 -0.21 9.60
CA ASP A 295 19.04 1.12 9.05
C ASP A 295 17.94 1.87 9.83
N ASN A 296 17.55 3.04 9.31
CA ASN A 296 16.57 3.93 9.94
C ASN A 296 15.15 3.32 10.01
N ASP A 297 14.82 2.35 9.16
CA ASP A 297 13.54 1.63 9.16
C ASP A 297 13.61 0.35 10.01
N GLY A 298 14.79 0.08 10.58
CA GLY A 298 15.05 -1.09 11.39
C GLY A 298 15.33 -2.35 10.56
N ARG A 299 15.63 -2.25 9.27
CA ARG A 299 15.98 -3.42 8.46
C ARG A 299 17.40 -3.86 8.79
N THR A 300 17.56 -5.15 9.04
CA THR A 300 18.89 -5.77 9.26
C THR A 300 19.52 -6.16 7.93
N PRO A 301 20.85 -6.44 7.87
CA PRO A 301 21.48 -7.03 6.69
C PRO A 301 20.74 -8.26 6.16
N LEU A 302 20.15 -9.05 7.06
CA LEU A 302 19.39 -10.25 6.70
C LEU A 302 18.07 -9.93 5.98
N HIS A 303 17.41 -8.81 6.30
CA HIS A 303 16.25 -8.34 5.55
C HIS A 303 16.65 -7.93 4.13
N LEU A 304 17.69 -7.09 4.01
CA LEU A 304 18.15 -6.55 2.73
C LEU A 304 18.63 -7.66 1.78
N ALA A 305 19.42 -8.61 2.28
CA ALA A 305 19.87 -9.75 1.49
C ALA A 305 18.73 -10.71 1.09
N ALA A 306 17.67 -10.80 1.89
CA ALA A 306 16.49 -11.59 1.57
C ALA A 306 15.66 -10.95 0.44
N CYS A 307 15.55 -9.62 0.39
CA CYS A 307 14.90 -8.89 -0.71
C CYS A 307 15.61 -9.12 -2.05
N THR A 308 16.95 -9.19 -2.07
CA THR A 308 17.74 -9.34 -3.31
C THR A 308 18.05 -10.78 -3.68
N MET A 309 17.37 -11.75 -3.05
CA MET A 309 17.53 -13.18 -3.33
C MET A 309 18.96 -13.71 -3.13
N SER A 310 19.80 -12.99 -2.38
CA SER A 310 21.22 -13.30 -2.19
C SER A 310 21.42 -14.40 -1.15
N THR A 311 21.10 -15.66 -1.49
CA THR A 311 21.17 -16.80 -0.57
C THR A 311 22.58 -17.01 0.02
N LYS A 312 23.64 -16.65 -0.71
CA LYS A 312 25.02 -16.71 -0.21
C LYS A 312 25.23 -15.77 0.98
N ILE A 313 24.77 -14.52 0.88
CA ILE A 313 24.86 -13.53 1.96
C ILE A 313 23.98 -13.95 3.14
N VAL A 314 22.75 -14.42 2.87
CA VAL A 314 21.85 -14.94 3.91
C VAL A 314 22.51 -16.05 4.73
N LYS A 315 23.15 -17.02 4.07
CA LYS A 315 23.90 -18.10 4.75
C LYS A 315 25.05 -17.56 5.61
N GLU A 316 25.81 -16.59 5.11
CA GLU A 316 26.92 -16.01 5.87
C GLU A 316 26.43 -15.24 7.10
N LEU A 317 25.39 -14.41 6.94
CA LEU A 317 24.79 -13.67 8.04
C LEU A 317 24.24 -14.62 9.12
N LEU A 318 23.55 -15.69 8.74
CA LEU A 318 23.03 -16.69 9.68
C LEU A 318 24.17 -17.44 10.40
N LYS A 319 25.25 -17.78 9.69
CA LYS A 319 26.46 -18.39 10.29
C LYS A 319 27.10 -17.48 11.35
N HIS A 320 27.05 -16.17 11.15
CA HIS A 320 27.52 -15.16 12.12
C HIS A 320 26.45 -14.78 13.16
N GLY A 321 25.35 -15.52 13.28
CA GLY A 321 24.36 -15.35 14.35
C GLY A 321 23.26 -14.33 14.08
N ALA A 322 23.00 -13.98 12.82
CA ALA A 322 21.83 -13.17 12.47
C ALA A 322 20.53 -13.87 12.91
N ASP A 323 19.67 -13.14 13.62
CA ASP A 323 18.38 -13.67 14.10
C ASP A 323 17.32 -13.57 12.98
N PRO A 324 16.83 -14.71 12.44
CA PRO A 324 15.84 -14.72 11.36
C PRO A 324 14.42 -14.35 11.81
N ARG A 325 14.20 -14.15 13.12
CA ARG A 325 12.92 -13.72 13.70
C ARG A 325 12.84 -12.21 13.93
N LYS A 326 13.90 -11.45 13.60
CA LYS A 326 13.87 -10.00 13.75
C LYS A 326 12.82 -9.38 12.85
N TRP A 327 12.08 -8.47 13.44
CA TRP A 327 11.14 -7.59 12.77
C TRP A 327 11.82 -6.27 12.45
N ASP A 328 11.40 -5.57 11.40
CA ASP A 328 11.63 -4.14 11.20
C ASP A 328 10.99 -3.29 12.34
N PHE A 329 11.25 -1.97 12.37
CA PHE A 329 10.77 -1.15 13.49
C PHE A 329 9.24 -1.02 13.52
N GLU A 330 8.60 -1.00 12.35
CA GLU A 330 7.14 -0.96 12.26
C GLU A 330 6.48 -2.32 12.53
N LYS A 331 7.26 -3.38 12.75
CA LYS A 331 6.80 -4.76 12.94
C LYS A 331 5.89 -5.23 11.80
N LYS A 332 6.18 -4.79 10.58
CA LYS A 332 5.49 -5.21 9.37
C LYS A 332 6.13 -6.45 8.77
N TYR A 333 7.47 -6.55 8.83
CA TYR A 333 8.21 -7.54 8.06
C TYR A 333 9.33 -8.20 8.85
N THR A 334 9.55 -9.48 8.53
CA THR A 334 10.74 -10.26 8.92
C THR A 334 11.51 -10.65 7.64
N PRO A 335 12.76 -11.18 7.73
CA PRO A 335 13.49 -11.63 6.56
C PRO A 335 12.75 -12.70 5.74
N LEU A 336 11.91 -13.51 6.40
CA LEU A 336 11.13 -14.54 5.71
C LEU A 336 10.02 -13.94 4.83
N HIS A 337 9.41 -12.83 5.24
CA HIS A 337 8.45 -12.09 4.38
C HIS A 337 9.14 -11.58 3.12
N CYS A 338 10.34 -11.03 3.27
CA CYS A 338 11.17 -10.51 2.18
C CYS A 338 11.53 -11.61 1.18
N ALA A 339 12.02 -12.75 1.68
CA ALA A 339 12.37 -13.89 0.84
C ALA A 339 11.16 -14.50 0.11
N ALA A 340 10.00 -14.54 0.79
CA ALA A 340 8.76 -15.05 0.22
C ALA A 340 8.24 -14.14 -0.90
N ALA A 341 8.24 -12.82 -0.67
CA ALA A 341 7.86 -11.82 -1.67
C ALA A 341 8.84 -11.81 -2.87
N ALA A 342 10.14 -11.94 -2.62
CA ALA A 342 11.16 -12.05 -3.67
C ALA A 342 11.10 -13.37 -4.46
N GLY A 343 10.32 -14.35 -4.01
CA GLY A 343 10.16 -15.63 -4.70
C GLY A 343 11.41 -16.54 -4.66
N CYS A 344 12.34 -16.30 -3.73
CA CYS A 344 13.57 -17.08 -3.63
C CYS A 344 13.40 -18.30 -2.70
N VAL A 345 13.03 -19.46 -3.27
CA VAL A 345 12.81 -20.70 -2.50
C VAL A 345 14.05 -21.14 -1.71
N ALA A 346 15.26 -20.92 -2.24
CA ALA A 346 16.51 -21.26 -1.57
C ALA A 346 16.70 -20.44 -0.29
N THR A 347 16.41 -19.14 -0.34
CA THR A 347 16.47 -18.24 0.81
C THR A 347 15.35 -18.55 1.82
N VAL A 348 14.12 -18.78 1.35
CA VAL A 348 12.98 -19.22 2.19
C VAL A 348 13.35 -20.48 2.97
N THR A 349 13.82 -21.52 2.28
CA THR A 349 14.22 -22.79 2.90
C THR A 349 15.37 -22.61 3.89
N CYS A 350 16.34 -21.75 3.58
CA CYS A 350 17.45 -21.44 4.47
C CYS A 350 16.97 -20.77 5.77
N LEU A 351 16.12 -19.76 5.67
CA LEU A 351 15.59 -19.04 6.82
C LEU A 351 14.72 -19.94 7.72
N ILE A 352 13.88 -20.79 7.12
CA ILE A 352 13.06 -21.76 7.86
C ILE A 352 13.95 -22.73 8.64
N LYS A 353 14.99 -23.30 8.01
CA LYS A 353 15.94 -24.20 8.68
C LYS A 353 16.70 -23.52 9.83
N SER A 354 16.90 -22.21 9.74
CA SER A 354 17.50 -21.40 10.81
C SER A 354 16.50 -20.93 11.87
N GLY A 355 15.25 -21.38 11.82
CA GLY A 355 14.25 -21.14 12.86
C GLY A 355 13.36 -19.91 12.63
N ALA A 356 13.30 -19.35 11.41
CA ALA A 356 12.33 -18.31 11.09
C ALA A 356 10.89 -18.75 11.44
N ASN A 357 10.08 -17.83 11.97
CA ASN A 357 8.67 -18.12 12.25
C ASN A 357 7.87 -18.09 10.93
N VAL A 358 7.45 -19.27 10.46
CA VAL A 358 6.66 -19.45 9.23
C VAL A 358 5.27 -18.79 9.27
N ASN A 359 4.75 -18.52 10.47
CA ASN A 359 3.45 -17.89 10.72
C ASN A 359 3.60 -16.50 11.34
N ALA A 360 4.72 -15.81 11.10
CA ALA A 360 4.97 -14.47 11.64
C ALA A 360 3.95 -13.46 11.12
N GLY A 361 3.18 -12.83 12.03
CA GLY A 361 2.24 -11.73 11.73
C GLY A 361 1.51 -11.90 10.41
N ARG A 362 1.76 -10.96 9.47
CA ARG A 362 1.20 -11.03 8.12
C ARG A 362 1.85 -12.13 7.28
N SER A 363 1.43 -13.38 7.51
CA SER A 363 2.06 -14.61 7.03
C SER A 363 2.92 -14.47 5.76
N PRO A 364 4.20 -14.86 5.79
CA PRO A 364 5.05 -14.95 4.60
C PRO A 364 4.41 -15.73 3.44
N LEU A 365 3.53 -16.70 3.73
CA LEU A 365 2.76 -17.44 2.73
C LEU A 365 1.90 -16.52 1.86
N TYR A 366 1.29 -15.49 2.45
CA TYR A 366 0.50 -14.52 1.71
C TYR A 366 1.32 -13.81 0.63
N TYR A 367 2.52 -13.32 0.99
CA TYR A 367 3.41 -12.64 0.04
C TYR A 367 3.92 -13.58 -1.05
N ALA A 368 4.19 -14.85 -0.74
CA ALA A 368 4.54 -15.84 -1.76
C ALA A 368 3.38 -16.07 -2.76
N VAL A 369 2.13 -16.14 -2.27
CA VAL A 369 0.94 -16.31 -3.12
C VAL A 369 0.68 -15.07 -3.97
N LEU A 370 0.79 -13.87 -3.38
CA LEU A 370 0.63 -12.58 -4.06
C LEU A 370 1.61 -12.44 -5.25
N ASN A 371 2.84 -12.90 -5.07
CA ASN A 371 3.87 -12.88 -6.10
C ASN A 371 3.86 -14.13 -7.01
N ASN A 372 2.87 -15.02 -6.88
CA ASN A 372 2.78 -16.30 -7.60
C ASN A 372 4.06 -17.15 -7.51
N ALA A 373 4.77 -17.07 -6.38
CA ALA A 373 5.99 -17.82 -6.12
C ALA A 373 5.67 -19.25 -5.67
N VAL A 374 5.16 -20.07 -6.60
CA VAL A 374 4.62 -21.43 -6.33
C VAL A 374 5.57 -22.29 -5.49
N ASN A 375 6.87 -22.29 -5.80
CA ASN A 375 7.86 -23.08 -5.06
C ASN A 375 8.06 -22.57 -3.63
N CYS A 376 7.94 -21.26 -3.39
CA CYS A 376 7.95 -20.70 -2.04
C CYS A 376 6.67 -21.04 -1.27
N VAL A 377 5.51 -21.00 -1.95
CA VAL A 377 4.21 -21.41 -1.38
C VAL A 377 4.29 -22.85 -0.90
N GLU A 378 4.77 -23.77 -1.74
CA GLU A 378 4.95 -25.17 -1.38
C GLU A 378 5.91 -25.34 -0.19
N ALA A 379 7.09 -24.72 -0.24
CA ALA A 379 8.07 -24.82 0.84
C ALA A 379 7.54 -24.28 2.18
N LEU A 380 6.79 -23.19 2.16
CA LEU A 380 6.17 -22.61 3.36
C LEU A 380 5.08 -23.50 3.93
N LEU A 381 4.20 -24.05 3.08
CA LEU A 381 3.14 -24.97 3.49
C LEU A 381 3.70 -26.27 4.07
N GLN A 382 4.73 -26.86 3.44
CA GLN A 382 5.43 -28.04 3.95
C GLN A 382 6.10 -27.77 5.30
N ALA A 383 6.53 -26.52 5.55
CA ALA A 383 7.09 -26.09 6.82
C ALA A 383 6.05 -25.71 7.89
N GLY A 384 4.75 -25.90 7.62
CA GLY A 384 3.67 -25.64 8.58
C GLY A 384 3.11 -24.21 8.56
N ALA A 385 3.29 -23.46 7.48
CA ALA A 385 2.56 -22.20 7.30
C ALA A 385 1.05 -22.46 7.23
N SER A 386 0.27 -21.71 7.99
CA SER A 386 -1.19 -21.82 8.00
C SER A 386 -1.77 -21.16 6.73
N PRO A 387 -2.52 -21.89 5.89
CA PRO A 387 -3.17 -21.33 4.72
C PRO A 387 -4.34 -20.40 5.06
N ASN A 388 -4.81 -20.43 6.33
CA ASN A 388 -6.00 -19.71 6.81
C ASN A 388 -5.63 -18.51 7.69
N ASN A 389 -4.39 -18.02 7.62
CA ASN A 389 -3.98 -16.83 8.38
C ASN A 389 -4.57 -15.57 7.72
N PRO A 390 -5.49 -14.84 8.40
CA PRO A 390 -6.10 -13.64 7.85
C PRO A 390 -5.09 -12.49 7.76
N GLN A 391 -5.14 -11.75 6.65
CA GLN A 391 -4.33 -10.57 6.41
C GLN A 391 -5.21 -9.31 6.49
N PHE A 392 -4.77 -8.20 5.90
CA PHE A 392 -5.59 -6.99 5.81
C PHE A 392 -6.98 -7.25 5.22
N TYR A 393 -7.98 -6.59 5.80
CA TYR A 393 -9.39 -6.71 5.40
C TYR A 393 -9.90 -8.17 5.44
N GLY A 394 -9.34 -8.99 6.33
CA GLY A 394 -9.65 -10.42 6.46
C GLY A 394 -9.24 -11.27 5.26
N ARG A 395 -8.46 -10.75 4.31
CA ARG A 395 -8.08 -11.52 3.12
C ARG A 395 -7.11 -12.64 3.49
N MET A 396 -7.44 -13.86 3.09
CA MET A 396 -6.55 -15.02 3.24
C MET A 396 -5.77 -15.31 1.95
N PRO A 397 -4.67 -16.08 2.00
CA PRO A 397 -3.93 -16.50 0.81
C PRO A 397 -4.83 -17.08 -0.31
N LEU A 398 -5.87 -17.83 0.04
CA LEU A 398 -6.79 -18.41 -0.95
C LEU A 398 -7.61 -17.34 -1.70
N HIS A 399 -8.01 -16.25 -1.04
CA HIS A 399 -8.70 -15.13 -1.68
C HIS A 399 -7.82 -14.47 -2.73
N VAL A 400 -6.56 -14.19 -2.39
CA VAL A 400 -5.60 -13.56 -3.33
C VAL A 400 -5.29 -14.49 -4.49
N ALA A 401 -5.10 -15.79 -4.24
CA ALA A 401 -4.90 -16.76 -5.32
C ALA A 401 -6.11 -16.82 -6.29
N ALA A 402 -7.33 -16.62 -5.77
CA ALA A 402 -8.56 -16.56 -6.58
C ALA A 402 -8.66 -15.28 -7.42
N ILE A 403 -8.34 -14.12 -6.84
CA ILE A 403 -8.28 -12.83 -7.54
C ILE A 403 -7.28 -12.91 -8.69
N LEU A 404 -6.04 -13.31 -8.39
CA LEU A 404 -4.93 -13.34 -9.36
C LEU A 404 -5.04 -14.48 -10.38
N GLY A 405 -5.98 -15.42 -10.21
CA GLY A 405 -6.13 -16.56 -11.12
C GLY A 405 -5.01 -17.60 -10.99
N ASN A 406 -4.31 -17.62 -9.85
CA ASN A 406 -3.14 -18.49 -9.60
C ASN A 406 -3.58 -19.93 -9.30
N VAL A 407 -3.91 -20.69 -10.35
CA VAL A 407 -4.41 -22.08 -10.27
C VAL A 407 -3.50 -23.01 -9.46
N HIS A 408 -2.18 -22.88 -9.58
CA HIS A 408 -1.22 -23.71 -8.85
C HIS A 408 -1.21 -23.39 -7.36
N CYS A 409 -1.22 -22.10 -6.99
CA CYS A 409 -1.32 -21.68 -5.60
C CYS A 409 -2.63 -22.16 -4.97
N ILE A 410 -3.77 -22.04 -5.67
CA ILE A 410 -5.06 -22.57 -5.18
C ILE A 410 -4.95 -24.06 -4.89
N ARG A 411 -4.39 -24.85 -5.80
CA ARG A 411 -4.22 -26.29 -5.59
C ARG A 411 -3.41 -26.58 -4.32
N LEU A 412 -2.23 -25.99 -4.20
CA LEU A 412 -1.36 -26.18 -3.03
C LEU A 412 -2.06 -25.76 -1.73
N LEU A 413 -2.74 -24.63 -1.73
CA LEU A 413 -3.48 -24.14 -0.56
C LEU A 413 -4.60 -25.11 -0.17
N LEU A 414 -5.38 -25.60 -1.13
CA LEU A 414 -6.45 -26.57 -0.87
C LEU A 414 -5.92 -27.92 -0.39
N ASP A 415 -4.82 -28.41 -0.97
CA ASP A 415 -4.15 -29.65 -0.55
C ASP A 415 -3.68 -29.56 0.92
N HIS A 416 -3.38 -28.34 1.39
CA HIS A 416 -3.04 -28.02 2.77
C HIS A 416 -4.21 -27.53 3.63
N ARG A 417 -5.47 -27.80 3.22
CA ARG A 417 -6.70 -27.50 3.97
C ARG A 417 -7.01 -26.00 4.13
N ALA A 418 -6.75 -25.21 3.08
CA ALA A 418 -7.30 -23.86 3.00
C ALA A 418 -8.84 -23.88 3.03
N ASP A 419 -9.43 -23.00 3.82
CA ASP A 419 -10.87 -22.91 4.00
C ASP A 419 -11.51 -22.10 2.86
N VAL A 420 -12.39 -22.76 2.12
CA VAL A 420 -13.10 -22.20 0.97
C VAL A 420 -14.33 -21.39 1.35
N THR A 421 -14.71 -21.40 2.62
CA THR A 421 -15.94 -20.75 3.14
C THR A 421 -15.67 -19.38 3.75
N MET A 422 -14.42 -19.06 4.04
CA MET A 422 -14.04 -17.79 4.64
C MET A 422 -14.39 -16.62 3.73
N GLU A 423 -14.80 -15.52 4.35
CA GLU A 423 -15.26 -14.31 3.67
C GLU A 423 -14.32 -13.14 3.97
N THR A 424 -14.13 -12.25 2.99
CA THR A 424 -13.46 -10.97 3.22
C THR A 424 -14.25 -10.11 4.21
N GLU A 425 -13.57 -9.27 5.00
CA GLU A 425 -14.25 -8.45 6.00
C GLU A 425 -15.15 -7.39 5.38
N ASN A 426 -14.69 -6.77 4.29
CA ASN A 426 -15.33 -5.60 3.66
C ASN A 426 -16.54 -5.96 2.80
N THR A 427 -16.42 -6.97 1.93
CA THR A 427 -17.45 -7.32 0.94
C THR A 427 -18.15 -8.63 1.25
N LYS A 428 -17.75 -9.34 2.30
CA LYS A 428 -18.24 -10.70 2.60
C LYS A 428 -18.07 -11.65 1.39
N SER A 429 -17.03 -11.43 0.59
CA SER A 429 -16.75 -12.23 -0.61
C SER A 429 -15.93 -13.45 -0.25
N THR A 430 -16.36 -14.63 -0.71
CA THR A 430 -15.61 -15.90 -0.60
C THR A 430 -14.56 -15.98 -1.72
N PRO A 431 -13.61 -16.93 -1.67
CA PRO A 431 -12.71 -17.17 -2.81
C PRO A 431 -13.46 -17.50 -4.11
N LEU A 432 -14.62 -18.14 -4.04
CA LEU A 432 -15.44 -18.45 -5.21
C LEU A 432 -16.01 -17.16 -5.84
N HIS A 433 -16.47 -16.21 -5.03
CA HIS A 433 -16.90 -14.89 -5.49
C HIS A 433 -15.78 -14.20 -6.29
N LEU A 434 -14.58 -14.14 -5.72
CA LEU A 434 -13.44 -13.45 -6.31
C LEU A 434 -12.92 -14.14 -7.59
N ALA A 435 -12.92 -15.48 -7.63
CA ALA A 435 -12.57 -16.22 -8.84
C ALA A 435 -13.60 -15.99 -9.96
N ALA A 436 -14.88 -15.88 -9.60
CA ALA A 436 -15.95 -15.65 -10.56
C ALA A 436 -15.93 -14.23 -11.12
N GLU A 437 -15.76 -13.23 -10.26
CA GLU A 437 -15.62 -11.81 -10.61
C GLU A 437 -14.47 -11.53 -11.58
N ASN A 438 -13.35 -12.27 -11.44
CA ASN A 438 -12.21 -12.18 -12.34
C ASN A 438 -12.32 -13.11 -13.56
N GLY A 439 -13.44 -13.82 -13.74
CA GLY A 439 -13.65 -14.73 -14.87
C GLY A 439 -12.72 -15.95 -14.89
N ASN A 440 -12.10 -16.29 -13.75
CA ASN A 440 -11.10 -17.34 -13.62
C ASN A 440 -11.73 -18.75 -13.55
N ALA A 441 -12.18 -19.26 -14.71
CA ALA A 441 -12.91 -20.53 -14.80
C ALA A 441 -12.14 -21.75 -14.22
N LYS A 442 -10.80 -21.78 -14.36
CA LYS A 442 -9.98 -22.87 -13.79
C LYS A 442 -9.96 -22.82 -12.26
N CYS A 443 -9.82 -21.64 -11.68
CA CYS A 443 -9.88 -21.43 -10.23
C CYS A 443 -11.26 -21.75 -9.69
N THR A 444 -12.31 -21.25 -10.34
CA THR A 444 -13.71 -21.54 -10.05
C THR A 444 -13.96 -23.04 -9.96
N ARG A 445 -13.51 -23.81 -10.97
CA ARG A 445 -13.64 -25.26 -10.97
C ARG A 445 -12.94 -25.94 -9.78
N LEU A 446 -11.73 -25.48 -9.41
CA LEU A 446 -11.02 -26.06 -8.26
C LEU A 446 -11.74 -25.77 -6.95
N LEU A 447 -12.22 -24.55 -6.75
CA LEU A 447 -12.95 -24.14 -5.56
C LEU A 447 -14.28 -24.90 -5.41
N LEU A 448 -15.03 -25.06 -6.51
CA LEU A 448 -16.25 -25.88 -6.52
C LEU A 448 -15.97 -27.34 -6.16
N LYS A 449 -14.91 -27.93 -6.71
CA LYS A 449 -14.48 -29.30 -6.35
C LYS A 449 -14.08 -29.44 -4.88
N ALA A 450 -13.58 -28.37 -4.28
CA ALA A 450 -13.22 -28.31 -2.87
C ALA A 450 -14.42 -28.00 -1.95
N GLY A 451 -15.64 -27.93 -2.48
CA GLY A 451 -16.86 -27.77 -1.68
C GLY A 451 -17.32 -26.32 -1.46
N SER A 452 -16.81 -25.35 -2.24
CA SER A 452 -17.38 -23.99 -2.22
C SER A 452 -18.87 -24.02 -2.57
N LYS A 453 -19.69 -23.35 -1.75
CA LYS A 453 -21.13 -23.21 -1.97
C LYS A 453 -21.40 -22.14 -3.03
N THR A 454 -22.15 -22.48 -4.07
CA THR A 454 -22.51 -21.56 -5.16
C THR A 454 -23.51 -20.48 -4.74
N GLU A 455 -24.31 -20.78 -3.71
CA GLU A 455 -25.42 -19.96 -3.25
C GLU A 455 -25.05 -18.98 -2.12
N THR A 456 -23.79 -19.00 -1.66
CA THR A 456 -23.33 -17.97 -0.72
C THR A 456 -23.50 -16.59 -1.35
N LYS A 457 -23.94 -15.62 -0.54
CA LYS A 457 -24.15 -14.24 -0.97
C LYS A 457 -23.13 -13.33 -0.31
N ASN A 458 -22.57 -12.40 -1.08
CA ASN A 458 -21.72 -11.34 -0.56
C ASN A 458 -22.55 -10.22 0.10
N SER A 459 -21.92 -9.12 0.53
CA SER A 459 -22.59 -7.98 1.19
C SER A 459 -23.69 -7.33 0.34
N SER A 460 -23.57 -7.40 -0.99
CA SER A 460 -24.56 -6.89 -1.94
C SER A 460 -25.64 -7.92 -2.30
N GLY A 461 -25.65 -9.08 -1.63
CA GLY A 461 -26.58 -10.17 -1.93
C GLY A 461 -26.22 -10.97 -3.18
N GLN A 462 -25.08 -10.69 -3.81
CA GLN A 462 -24.68 -11.29 -5.07
C GLN A 462 -24.05 -12.66 -4.84
N THR A 463 -24.40 -13.61 -5.71
CA THR A 463 -23.76 -14.94 -5.78
C THR A 463 -22.61 -14.95 -6.78
N ALA A 464 -21.81 -16.01 -6.79
CA ALA A 464 -20.75 -16.20 -7.79
C ALA A 464 -21.27 -16.12 -9.24
N MET A 465 -22.52 -16.51 -9.48
CA MET A 465 -23.16 -16.42 -10.80
C MET A 465 -23.34 -14.97 -11.27
N HIS A 466 -23.71 -14.06 -10.36
CA HIS A 466 -23.82 -12.63 -10.67
C HIS A 466 -22.45 -12.08 -11.08
N LEU A 467 -21.42 -12.38 -10.29
CA LEU A 467 -20.07 -11.88 -10.53
C LEU A 467 -19.45 -12.44 -11.81
N ALA A 468 -19.63 -13.74 -12.10
CA ALA A 468 -19.21 -14.35 -13.36
C ALA A 468 -19.89 -13.71 -14.59
N THR A 469 -21.12 -13.25 -14.41
CA THR A 469 -21.91 -12.61 -15.45
C THR A 469 -21.46 -11.18 -15.70
N VAL A 470 -21.17 -10.41 -14.65
CA VAL A 470 -20.54 -9.09 -14.76
C VAL A 470 -19.16 -9.21 -15.44
N ALA A 471 -18.40 -10.25 -15.12
CA ALA A 471 -17.12 -10.57 -15.77
C ALA A 471 -17.25 -11.03 -17.23
N GLN A 472 -18.48 -11.27 -17.71
CA GLN A 472 -18.80 -11.78 -19.05
C GLN A 472 -18.06 -13.10 -19.39
N SER A 473 -17.73 -13.91 -18.37
CA SER A 473 -16.95 -15.15 -18.55
C SER A 473 -17.87 -16.35 -18.76
N VAL A 474 -18.15 -16.65 -20.03
CA VAL A 474 -18.93 -17.83 -20.43
C VAL A 474 -18.40 -19.12 -19.80
N LYS A 475 -17.08 -19.31 -19.80
CA LYS A 475 -16.47 -20.53 -19.24
C LYS A 475 -16.73 -20.66 -17.73
N THR A 476 -16.66 -19.55 -16.99
CA THR A 476 -16.96 -19.56 -15.55
C THR A 476 -18.44 -19.85 -15.30
N ILE A 477 -19.33 -19.25 -16.10
CA ILE A 477 -20.77 -19.49 -16.05
C ILE A 477 -21.07 -20.97 -16.31
N ASP A 478 -20.47 -21.57 -17.35
CA ASP A 478 -20.63 -22.99 -17.66
C ASP A 478 -20.15 -23.87 -16.49
N MET A 479 -19.05 -23.52 -15.82
CA MET A 479 -18.58 -24.25 -14.63
C MET A 479 -19.58 -24.15 -13.47
N LEU A 480 -20.18 -22.98 -13.25
CA LEU A 480 -21.18 -22.77 -12.20
C LEU A 480 -22.48 -23.51 -12.50
N ILE A 481 -22.96 -23.47 -13.74
CA ILE A 481 -24.14 -24.24 -14.18
C ILE A 481 -23.89 -25.74 -14.03
N SER A 482 -22.70 -26.22 -14.40
CA SER A 482 -22.32 -27.63 -14.25
C SER A 482 -22.24 -28.07 -12.78
N ALA A 483 -22.10 -27.12 -11.85
CA ALA A 483 -22.16 -27.34 -10.41
C ALA A 483 -23.55 -27.05 -9.81
N ASP A 484 -24.58 -26.96 -10.66
CA ASP A 484 -25.98 -26.68 -10.32
C ASP A 484 -26.22 -25.37 -9.54
N ALA A 485 -25.41 -24.34 -9.81
CA ALA A 485 -25.65 -23.01 -9.28
C ALA A 485 -27.02 -22.45 -9.71
N LYS A 486 -27.69 -21.74 -8.81
CA LYS A 486 -28.99 -21.11 -9.11
C LYS A 486 -28.80 -19.91 -10.03
N VAL A 487 -29.22 -20.09 -11.29
CA VAL A 487 -29.10 -19.06 -12.34
C VAL A 487 -30.04 -17.85 -12.15
N ASN A 488 -31.07 -17.99 -11.32
CA ASN A 488 -32.08 -16.98 -11.02
C ASN A 488 -32.06 -16.55 -9.54
N ALA A 489 -30.92 -16.64 -8.86
CA ALA A 489 -30.79 -16.04 -7.53
C ALA A 489 -30.96 -14.52 -7.64
N GLU A 490 -31.59 -13.88 -6.66
CA GLU A 490 -31.74 -12.42 -6.62
C GLU A 490 -30.73 -11.82 -5.65
N ASP A 491 -30.13 -10.69 -6.03
CA ASP A 491 -29.31 -9.86 -5.14
C ASP A 491 -30.16 -8.99 -4.21
N ASN A 492 -29.55 -8.10 -3.41
CA ASN A 492 -30.29 -7.25 -2.46
C ASN A 492 -31.22 -6.23 -3.15
N GLU A 493 -31.03 -5.97 -4.44
CA GLU A 493 -31.88 -5.09 -5.24
C GLU A 493 -32.95 -5.87 -6.04
N GLY A 494 -33.07 -7.19 -5.82
CA GLY A 494 -33.97 -8.05 -6.58
C GLY A 494 -33.48 -8.35 -8.01
N ARG A 495 -32.23 -8.02 -8.33
CA ARG A 495 -31.67 -8.28 -9.67
C ARG A 495 -31.17 -9.71 -9.74
N THR A 496 -31.43 -10.36 -10.86
CA THR A 496 -30.89 -11.69 -11.17
C THR A 496 -29.59 -11.59 -11.97
N PRO A 497 -28.80 -12.68 -12.13
CA PRO A 497 -27.66 -12.69 -13.02
C PRO A 497 -28.02 -12.24 -14.44
N LEU A 498 -29.22 -12.57 -14.93
CA LEU A 498 -29.67 -12.10 -16.24
C LEU A 498 -29.81 -10.58 -16.31
N HIS A 499 -30.30 -9.92 -15.25
CA HIS A 499 -30.34 -8.46 -15.18
C HIS A 499 -28.93 -7.87 -15.24
N ALA A 500 -27.98 -8.45 -14.49
CA ALA A 500 -26.57 -8.06 -14.54
C ALA A 500 -25.93 -8.30 -15.92
N ALA A 501 -26.33 -9.35 -16.64
CA ALA A 501 -25.84 -9.65 -17.99
C ALA A 501 -26.24 -8.56 -18.98
N VAL A 502 -27.47 -8.06 -18.86
CA VAL A 502 -28.04 -7.04 -19.75
C VAL A 502 -27.45 -5.67 -19.43
N SER A 503 -27.29 -5.31 -18.16
CA SER A 503 -26.70 -4.01 -17.76
C SER A 503 -25.21 -3.89 -18.12
N SER A 504 -24.46 -5.00 -18.09
CA SER A 504 -23.04 -5.02 -18.46
C SER A 504 -22.80 -5.28 -19.97
N ALA A 505 -23.85 -5.58 -20.74
CA ALA A 505 -23.74 -5.87 -22.18
C ALA A 505 -23.60 -4.58 -23.01
N ARG A 506 -22.36 -4.17 -23.30
CA ARG A 506 -22.09 -3.19 -24.37
C ARG A 506 -22.31 -3.74 -25.78
N ASN A 507 -22.47 -5.06 -25.97
CA ASN A 507 -22.84 -5.69 -27.23
C ASN A 507 -23.40 -7.11 -26.98
N SER A 508 -24.51 -7.45 -27.67
CA SER A 508 -25.21 -8.75 -27.72
C SER A 508 -24.44 -9.97 -27.18
N SER A 509 -24.45 -10.15 -25.87
CA SER A 509 -23.54 -11.08 -25.19
C SER A 509 -23.99 -12.53 -25.32
N ALA A 510 -23.05 -13.44 -25.64
CA ALA A 510 -23.22 -14.88 -25.56
C ALA A 510 -23.72 -15.33 -24.17
N VAL A 511 -23.40 -14.58 -23.11
CA VAL A 511 -23.87 -14.81 -21.75
C VAL A 511 -25.39 -14.67 -21.64
N VAL A 512 -25.99 -13.63 -22.23
CA VAL A 512 -27.45 -13.44 -22.23
C VAL A 512 -28.13 -14.63 -22.92
N LYS A 513 -27.59 -15.10 -24.06
CA LYS A 513 -28.13 -16.28 -24.77
C LYS A 513 -28.06 -17.55 -23.92
N ILE A 514 -26.94 -17.78 -23.23
CA ILE A 514 -26.76 -18.94 -22.36
C ILE A 514 -27.74 -18.90 -21.19
N LEU A 515 -27.82 -17.76 -20.50
CA LEU A 515 -28.74 -17.59 -19.36
C LEU A 515 -30.20 -17.78 -19.78
N ILE A 516 -30.65 -17.16 -20.89
CA ILE A 516 -32.02 -17.36 -21.39
C ILE A 516 -32.28 -18.84 -21.71
N LYS A 517 -31.34 -19.52 -22.36
CA LYS A 517 -31.50 -20.94 -22.70
C LYS A 517 -31.63 -21.81 -21.45
N VAL A 518 -30.79 -21.58 -20.45
CA VAL A 518 -30.78 -22.37 -19.21
C VAL A 518 -32.01 -22.07 -18.36
N CYS A 519 -32.45 -20.81 -18.27
CA CYS A 519 -33.68 -20.46 -17.57
C CYS A 519 -34.90 -21.12 -18.23
N LYS A 520 -35.02 -21.09 -19.56
CA LYS A 520 -36.14 -21.73 -20.28
C LYS A 520 -36.21 -23.25 -20.06
N LEU A 521 -35.07 -23.93 -19.97
CA LEU A 521 -35.00 -25.37 -19.78
C LEU A 521 -35.36 -25.85 -18.36
N LYS A 522 -35.33 -24.98 -17.34
CA LYS A 522 -35.76 -25.31 -15.97
C LYS A 522 -37.24 -25.01 -15.68
N PHE A 523 -37.98 -24.43 -16.65
CA PHE A 523 -39.44 -24.15 -16.57
C PHE A 523 -40.29 -25.07 -17.45
N LEU A 524 -39.66 -26.01 -18.18
CA LEU A 524 -40.29 -27.15 -18.84
C LEU A 524 -39.90 -28.41 -18.07
#